data_AF-A0A167ALN4-F1
#
_entry.id   AF-A0A167ALN4-F1
#
_cell.length_a   1.000
_cell.length_b   1.000
_cell.length_c   1.000
_cell.angle_alpha   90.00
_cell.angle_beta   90.00
_cell.angle_gamma   90.00
#
_symmetry.space_group_name_H-M   'P 1'
#
loop_
_entity.id
_entity.type
_entity.pdbx_description
1 polymer ?
#
loop_
_entity_poly.entity_id
_entity_poly.type
_entity_poly.pdbx_seq_one_letter_code
_entity_poly.pdbx_strand_id
1 'polypeptide(L)'
;MRYIITTFCLLFCAFKVAALDHQKGSAYHAKKQNFNIGDIYTFQENDTWQTLKVLDTHSDEGNSTTVHVLIYQPSTVKPTLKSLRTTPIKTYHAPLSHELFTSDWQYIGSSTPLSAELKPYINYLKHNNFTKYAAATGQKVEDLIFRANTQYTKGYALSQAAQYEQAIEAYTQAIKIFPLYHEAIDNIGFAYMDMGEFEKAIEYFDHSLSVYPQGVTALYYKGMSYINLEDINNAIETFKLGIESFPQQKQAFEEMYHSLLELIH
;
A
#
# COMPACT_ATOMS: atom_id res chain seq x y z
N MET A 1 -3.42 14.69 19.80
CA MET A 1 -4.86 14.40 19.58
C MET A 1 -4.93 13.66 18.24
N ARG A 2 -5.65 12.54 18.18
CA ARG A 2 -5.50 11.43 17.20
C ARG A 2 -5.42 11.85 15.72
N TYR A 3 -4.39 11.37 15.02
CA TYR A 3 -4.30 11.38 13.55
C TYR A 3 -5.29 10.37 12.96
N ILE A 4 -6.18 10.86 12.11
CA ILE A 4 -7.02 10.06 11.22
C ILE A 4 -6.20 9.90 9.93
N ILE A 5 -5.61 8.73 9.72
CA ILE A 5 -5.05 8.34 8.43
C ILE A 5 -6.17 7.59 7.70
N THR A 6 -6.77 8.25 6.72
CA THR A 6 -7.65 7.66 5.73
C THR A 6 -6.85 6.79 4.79
N THR A 7 -6.91 5.47 5.01
CA THR A 7 -6.46 4.45 4.05
C THR A 7 -7.51 4.35 2.93
N PHE A 8 -7.15 4.74 1.71
CA PHE A 8 -7.99 4.57 0.52
C PHE A 8 -7.27 3.71 -0.53
N CYS A 9 -7.50 2.40 -0.47
CA CYS A 9 -7.62 1.50 -1.64
C CYS A 9 -7.78 0.05 -1.16
N LEU A 10 -9.01 -0.31 -0.80
CA LEU A 10 -9.46 -1.69 -0.89
C LEU A 10 -10.73 -1.65 -1.74
N LEU A 11 -10.63 -2.17 -2.97
CA LEU A 11 -11.82 -2.56 -3.70
C LEU A 11 -12.56 -3.61 -2.85
N PHE A 12 -13.66 -3.17 -2.25
CA PHE A 12 -14.64 -4.00 -1.58
C PHE A 12 -15.17 -5.07 -2.56
N CYS A 13 -14.68 -6.30 -2.45
CA CYS A 13 -15.57 -7.42 -2.66
C CYS A 13 -16.42 -7.54 -1.39
N ALA A 14 -17.70 -7.18 -1.51
CA ALA A 14 -18.66 -7.10 -0.41
C ALA A 14 -18.75 -8.42 0.38
N PHE A 15 -18.08 -8.47 1.53
CA PHE A 15 -18.57 -9.19 2.70
C PHE A 15 -19.42 -8.19 3.49
N LYS A 16 -20.74 -8.34 3.44
CA LYS A 16 -21.63 -7.65 4.39
C LYS A 16 -21.47 -8.34 5.74
N VAL A 17 -20.54 -7.87 6.57
CA VAL A 17 -20.57 -8.17 8.00
C VAL A 17 -21.57 -7.20 8.61
N ALA A 18 -22.74 -7.70 8.98
CA ALA A 18 -23.72 -6.95 9.75
C ALA A 18 -23.06 -6.55 11.09
N ALA A 19 -22.98 -5.24 11.32
CA ALA A 19 -22.52 -4.68 12.58
C ALA A 19 -23.40 -5.18 13.73
N LEU A 20 -22.80 -5.86 14.68
CA LEU A 20 -23.36 -6.05 16.02
C LEU A 20 -22.50 -5.26 16.99
N ASP A 21 -23.05 -4.12 17.37
CA ASP A 21 -22.61 -3.33 18.50
C ASP A 21 -22.86 -4.13 19.78
N HIS A 22 -21.80 -4.53 20.49
CA HIS A 22 -21.91 -4.95 21.88
C HIS A 22 -20.61 -4.66 22.64
N GLN A 23 -20.69 -3.57 23.41
CA GLN A 23 -20.16 -3.34 24.76
C GLN A 23 -18.89 -4.04 25.23
N LYS A 24 -17.98 -3.19 25.75
CA LYS A 24 -16.85 -3.49 26.62
C LYS A 24 -17.13 -4.65 27.61
N GLY A 25 -16.23 -5.64 27.59
CA GLY A 25 -15.91 -6.47 28.74
C GLY A 25 -16.27 -7.94 28.61
N SER A 26 -15.36 -8.74 28.09
CA SER A 26 -14.92 -9.98 28.77
C SER A 26 -13.65 -10.50 28.11
N ALA A 27 -12.75 -11.01 28.93
CA ALA A 27 -11.54 -11.67 28.51
C ALA A 27 -11.89 -13.00 27.81
N TYR A 28 -12.09 -12.95 26.50
CA TYR A 28 -12.05 -14.16 25.68
C TYR A 28 -10.59 -14.46 25.35
N HIS A 29 -9.96 -15.28 26.18
CA HIS A 29 -8.81 -16.07 25.74
C HIS A 29 -9.31 -17.10 24.70
N ALA A 30 -9.66 -16.63 23.51
CA ALA A 30 -9.79 -17.50 22.36
C ALA A 30 -8.42 -18.13 22.11
N LYS A 31 -8.35 -19.45 22.15
CA LYS A 31 -7.15 -20.25 21.89
C LYS A 31 -6.57 -19.77 20.56
N LYS A 32 -5.48 -18.98 20.60
CA LYS A 32 -4.89 -18.34 19.42
C LYS A 32 -4.59 -19.46 18.42
N GLN A 33 -5.38 -19.55 17.35
CA GLN A 33 -5.18 -20.56 16.33
C GLN A 33 -3.84 -20.24 15.68
N ASN A 34 -2.85 -21.11 15.86
CA ASN A 34 -1.55 -20.97 15.22
C ASN A 34 -1.71 -21.41 13.77
N PHE A 35 -1.48 -20.48 12.85
CA PHE A 35 -1.53 -20.73 11.41
C PHE A 35 -0.14 -21.07 10.91
N ASN A 36 -0.04 -22.14 10.12
CA ASN A 36 1.16 -22.48 9.37
C ASN A 36 0.95 -22.16 7.89
N ILE A 37 2.05 -21.85 7.21
CA ILE A 37 2.05 -21.66 5.76
C ILE A 37 1.55 -22.95 5.10
N GLY A 38 0.57 -22.81 4.20
CA GLY A 38 -0.06 -23.91 3.49
C GLY A 38 -1.30 -24.49 4.17
N ASP A 39 -1.62 -24.09 5.41
CA ASP A 39 -2.83 -24.55 6.09
C ASP A 39 -4.08 -24.12 5.34
N ILE A 40 -5.09 -24.99 5.29
CA ILE A 40 -6.33 -24.79 4.56
C ILE A 40 -7.49 -24.88 5.53
N TYR A 41 -8.32 -23.84 5.50
CA TYR A 41 -9.50 -23.70 6.34
C TYR A 41 -10.75 -23.52 5.49
N THR A 42 -11.87 -24.04 5.97
CA THR A 42 -13.18 -23.84 5.35
C THR A 42 -14.24 -23.54 6.39
N PHE A 43 -15.19 -22.68 6.06
CA PHE A 43 -16.40 -22.44 6.85
C PHE A 43 -17.60 -22.41 5.92
N GLN A 44 -18.80 -22.62 6.48
CA GLN A 44 -20.05 -22.59 5.74
C GLN A 44 -20.84 -21.35 6.10
N GLU A 45 -21.31 -20.61 5.10
CA GLU A 45 -22.14 -19.43 5.23
C GLU A 45 -23.26 -19.50 4.19
N ASN A 46 -24.52 -19.41 4.62
CA ASN A 46 -25.70 -19.44 3.75
C ASN A 46 -25.64 -20.60 2.71
N ASP A 47 -25.47 -21.82 3.19
CA ASP A 47 -25.34 -23.06 2.39
C ASP A 47 -24.17 -23.10 1.40
N THR A 48 -23.24 -22.14 1.49
CA THR A 48 -22.05 -22.06 0.64
C THR A 48 -20.79 -22.20 1.46
N TRP A 49 -19.90 -23.09 1.05
CA TRP A 49 -18.59 -23.26 1.65
C TRP A 49 -17.60 -22.27 1.09
N GLN A 50 -16.99 -21.50 1.98
CA GLN A 50 -15.83 -20.67 1.71
C GLN A 50 -14.58 -21.46 2.08
N THR A 51 -13.52 -21.35 1.28
CA THR A 51 -12.25 -22.03 1.57
C THR A 51 -11.09 -21.12 1.25
N LEU A 52 -10.09 -21.14 2.12
CA LEU A 52 -8.85 -20.40 1.93
C LEU A 52 -7.64 -21.27 2.24
N LYS A 53 -6.49 -20.87 1.68
CA LYS A 53 -5.16 -21.39 1.98
C LYS A 53 -4.32 -20.26 2.56
N VAL A 54 -3.64 -20.51 3.68
CA VAL A 54 -2.68 -19.59 4.28
C VAL A 54 -1.41 -19.55 3.42
N LEU A 55 -1.06 -18.37 2.93
CA LEU A 55 0.17 -18.11 2.17
C LEU A 55 1.31 -17.67 3.10
N ASP A 56 0.97 -16.89 4.12
CA ASP A 56 1.91 -16.32 5.08
C ASP A 56 1.16 -15.74 6.29
N THR A 57 1.88 -15.53 7.39
CA THR A 57 1.40 -14.77 8.54
C THR A 57 2.41 -13.73 8.97
N HIS A 58 1.91 -12.62 9.48
CA HIS A 58 2.73 -11.61 10.14
C HIS A 58 2.00 -11.05 11.35
N SER A 59 2.74 -10.77 12.42
CA SER A 59 2.22 -10.07 13.58
C SER A 59 2.67 -8.62 13.53
N ASP A 60 1.73 -7.70 13.67
CA ASP A 60 2.02 -6.29 13.95
C ASP A 60 2.37 -6.12 15.43
N GLU A 61 3.22 -5.14 15.73
CA GLU A 61 3.47 -4.69 17.11
C GLU A 61 2.17 -4.09 17.69
N GLY A 62 1.32 -4.94 18.28
CA GLY A 62 0.00 -4.52 18.78
C GLY A 62 -1.07 -5.60 18.96
N ASN A 63 -0.70 -6.89 18.89
CA ASN A 63 -1.53 -8.10 19.06
C ASN A 63 -2.36 -8.61 17.87
N SER A 64 -2.65 -7.82 16.82
CA SER A 64 -3.36 -8.34 15.66
C SER A 64 -2.40 -9.06 14.71
N THR A 65 -2.69 -10.33 14.40
CA THR A 65 -1.92 -11.09 13.40
C THR A 65 -2.64 -10.97 12.07
N THR A 66 -1.94 -10.50 11.03
CA THR A 66 -2.44 -10.51 9.66
C THR A 66 -2.12 -11.88 9.04
N VAL A 67 -3.13 -12.50 8.45
CA VAL A 67 -3.04 -13.76 7.73
C VAL A 67 -3.18 -13.47 6.24
N HIS A 68 -2.13 -13.71 5.47
CA HIS A 68 -2.19 -13.59 4.02
C HIS A 68 -2.70 -14.89 3.43
N VAL A 69 -3.79 -14.81 2.66
CA VAL A 69 -4.48 -15.99 2.16
C VAL A 69 -4.74 -15.95 0.67
N LEU A 70 -4.91 -17.14 0.11
CA LEU A 70 -5.52 -17.38 -1.19
C LEU A 70 -6.94 -17.92 -0.95
N ILE A 71 -7.92 -17.45 -1.71
CA ILE A 71 -9.33 -17.79 -1.56
C ILE A 71 -9.81 -18.55 -2.80
N TYR A 72 -10.36 -19.74 -2.56
CA TYR A 72 -10.94 -20.58 -3.61
C TYR A 72 -12.33 -20.09 -4.03
N GLN A 73 -12.78 -20.50 -5.21
CA GLN A 73 -14.18 -20.32 -5.58
C GLN A 73 -15.09 -21.03 -4.56
N PRO A 74 -16.17 -20.38 -4.09
CA PRO A 74 -17.10 -20.99 -3.16
C PRO A 74 -17.76 -22.24 -3.73
N SER A 75 -18.17 -23.17 -2.87
CA SER A 75 -18.74 -24.45 -3.27
C SER A 75 -20.00 -24.79 -2.47
N THR A 76 -21.00 -25.40 -3.10
CA THR A 76 -22.19 -25.92 -2.39
C THR A 76 -21.89 -27.23 -1.66
N VAL A 77 -20.79 -27.91 -2.00
CA VAL A 77 -20.32 -29.14 -1.35
C VAL A 77 -19.09 -28.83 -0.51
N LYS A 78 -19.02 -29.42 0.69
CA LYS A 78 -17.89 -29.24 1.62
C LYS A 78 -16.56 -29.59 0.93
N PRO A 79 -15.61 -28.65 0.83
CA PRO A 79 -14.34 -28.89 0.15
C PRO A 79 -13.45 -29.89 0.89
N THR A 80 -12.68 -30.65 0.12
CA THR A 80 -11.64 -31.57 0.58
C THR A 80 -10.31 -31.22 -0.07
N LEU A 81 -9.18 -31.68 0.48
CA LEU A 81 -7.88 -31.48 -0.18
C LEU A 81 -7.85 -32.02 -1.62
N LYS A 82 -8.61 -33.08 -1.91
CA LYS A 82 -8.70 -33.65 -3.25
C LYS A 82 -9.47 -32.75 -4.21
N SER A 83 -10.62 -32.20 -3.79
CA SER A 83 -11.40 -31.30 -4.65
C SER A 83 -10.66 -30.01 -4.96
N LEU A 84 -9.91 -29.47 -3.99
CA LEU A 84 -9.16 -28.21 -4.15
C LEU A 84 -8.04 -28.26 -5.19
N ARG A 85 -7.60 -29.46 -5.60
CA ARG A 85 -6.61 -29.61 -6.70
C ARG A 85 -7.13 -29.10 -8.04
N THR A 86 -8.45 -29.06 -8.21
CA THR A 86 -9.12 -28.61 -9.44
C THR A 86 -10.04 -27.42 -9.23
N THR A 87 -10.26 -26.99 -7.98
CA THR A 87 -11.10 -25.82 -7.67
C THR A 87 -10.42 -24.55 -8.16
N PRO A 88 -11.09 -23.72 -8.98
CA PRO A 88 -10.54 -22.44 -9.41
C PRO A 88 -10.30 -21.50 -8.22
N ILE A 89 -9.30 -20.64 -8.37
CA ILE A 89 -8.95 -19.63 -7.37
C ILE A 89 -9.76 -18.37 -7.66
N LYS A 90 -10.47 -17.86 -6.66
CA LYS A 90 -11.23 -16.61 -6.76
C LYS A 90 -10.33 -15.40 -6.53
N THR A 91 -9.54 -15.46 -5.47
CA THR A 91 -8.62 -14.38 -5.07
C THR A 91 -7.27 -14.98 -4.74
N TYR A 92 -6.23 -14.57 -5.46
CA TYR A 92 -4.90 -15.15 -5.27
C TYR A 92 -4.14 -14.58 -4.07
N HIS A 93 -4.54 -13.41 -3.57
CA HIS A 93 -3.97 -12.83 -2.34
C HIS A 93 -4.98 -11.87 -1.69
N ALA A 94 -5.20 -12.04 -0.39
CA ALA A 94 -5.92 -11.11 0.48
C ALA A 94 -5.28 -11.09 1.87
N PRO A 95 -4.99 -9.91 2.46
CA PRO A 95 -4.66 -9.80 3.88
C PRO A 95 -5.95 -9.84 4.72
N LEU A 96 -6.03 -10.76 5.68
CA LEU A 96 -7.16 -10.90 6.60
C LEU A 96 -6.69 -10.76 8.06
N SER A 97 -7.50 -10.12 8.91
CA SER A 97 -7.25 -10.15 10.36
C SER A 97 -7.44 -11.56 10.90
N HIS A 98 -6.56 -12.00 11.81
CA HIS A 98 -6.70 -13.23 12.60
C HIS A 98 -8.07 -13.34 13.27
N GLU A 99 -8.67 -12.21 13.64
CA GLU A 99 -9.99 -12.15 14.29
C GLU A 99 -11.14 -12.68 13.40
N LEU A 100 -10.97 -12.73 12.08
CA LEU A 100 -11.94 -13.31 11.16
C LEU A 100 -12.00 -14.85 11.25
N PHE A 101 -11.01 -15.47 11.89
CA PHE A 101 -10.92 -16.92 12.05
C PHE A 101 -11.58 -17.36 13.35
N THR A 102 -12.92 -17.31 13.37
CA THR A 102 -13.76 -17.80 14.47
C THR A 102 -13.72 -19.33 14.59
N SER A 103 -14.37 -19.87 15.62
CA SER A 103 -14.53 -21.31 15.83
C SER A 103 -15.23 -22.06 14.68
N ASP A 104 -15.89 -21.33 13.77
CA ASP A 104 -16.61 -21.91 12.63
C ASP A 104 -15.67 -22.35 11.50
N TRP A 105 -14.44 -21.83 11.48
CA TRP A 105 -13.42 -22.24 10.53
C TRP A 105 -12.85 -23.61 10.88
N GLN A 106 -12.97 -24.52 9.93
CA GLN A 106 -12.56 -25.90 10.06
C GLN A 106 -11.27 -26.12 9.29
N TYR A 107 -10.22 -26.56 9.98
CA TYR A 107 -9.00 -27.02 9.35
C TYR A 107 -9.26 -28.32 8.58
N ILE A 108 -8.92 -28.35 7.29
CA ILE A 108 -9.12 -29.54 6.43
C ILE A 108 -7.82 -30.13 5.90
N GLY A 109 -6.67 -29.57 6.31
CA GLY A 109 -5.34 -30.05 5.97
C GLY A 109 -4.41 -28.93 5.49
N SER A 110 -3.24 -29.31 5.00
CA SER A 110 -2.21 -28.36 4.56
C SER A 110 -1.62 -28.80 3.23
N SER A 111 -1.22 -27.83 2.41
CA SER A 111 -0.47 -28.05 1.18
C SER A 111 0.47 -26.88 0.92
N THR A 112 1.71 -27.16 0.56
CA THR A 112 2.69 -26.13 0.21
C THR A 112 2.15 -25.22 -0.90
N PRO A 113 2.13 -23.89 -0.70
CA PRO A 113 1.73 -22.96 -1.74
C PRO A 113 2.64 -23.07 -2.97
N LEU A 114 2.03 -23.13 -4.15
CA LEU A 114 2.76 -23.18 -5.42
C LEU A 114 3.35 -21.82 -5.75
N SER A 115 4.43 -21.78 -6.54
CA SER A 115 5.03 -20.50 -6.99
C SER A 115 4.03 -19.60 -7.72
N ALA A 116 3.09 -20.18 -8.48
CA ALA A 116 2.03 -19.43 -9.15
C ALA A 116 1.01 -18.84 -8.17
N GLU A 117 0.71 -19.53 -7.06
CA GLU A 117 -0.18 -19.06 -6.00
C GLU A 117 0.46 -17.91 -5.20
N LEU A 118 1.78 -17.98 -4.98
CA LEU A 118 2.53 -16.98 -4.22
C LEU A 118 2.80 -15.68 -5.00
N LYS A 119 2.72 -15.69 -6.34
CA LYS A 119 3.11 -14.54 -7.18
C LYS A 119 2.41 -13.23 -6.78
N PRO A 120 1.08 -13.18 -6.54
CA PRO A 120 0.42 -11.95 -6.12
C PRO A 120 0.81 -11.49 -4.72
N TYR A 121 1.00 -12.43 -3.79
CA TYR A 121 1.50 -12.13 -2.45
C TYR A 121 2.94 -11.56 -2.49
N ILE A 122 3.83 -12.14 -3.30
CA ILE A 122 5.20 -11.61 -3.48
C ILE A 122 5.15 -10.20 -4.08
N ASN A 123 4.26 -9.93 -5.04
CA ASN A 123 4.09 -8.58 -5.58
C ASN A 123 3.57 -7.59 -4.53
N TYR A 124 2.67 -8.03 -3.64
CA TYR A 124 2.23 -7.24 -2.50
C TYR A 124 3.40 -6.89 -1.57
N LEU A 125 4.27 -7.85 -1.26
CA LEU A 125 5.46 -7.61 -0.43
C LEU A 125 6.37 -6.53 -0.99
N LYS A 126 6.49 -6.41 -2.32
CA LYS A 126 7.34 -5.40 -2.95
C LYS A 126 7.02 -3.96 -2.52
N HIS A 127 5.77 -3.69 -2.16
CA HIS A 127 5.29 -2.37 -1.77
C HIS A 127 5.09 -2.22 -0.25
N ASN A 128 5.04 -3.33 0.50
CA ASN A 128 4.66 -3.31 1.91
C ASN A 128 5.75 -3.87 2.84
N ASN A 129 6.63 -4.73 2.34
CA ASN A 129 7.75 -5.32 3.07
C ASN A 129 8.86 -5.72 2.10
N PHE A 130 9.67 -4.73 1.70
CA PHE A 130 10.69 -4.89 0.66
C PHE A 130 11.77 -5.93 1.03
N THR A 131 12.11 -6.05 2.32
CA THR A 131 13.03 -7.07 2.82
C THR A 131 12.49 -8.48 2.60
N LYS A 132 11.21 -8.71 2.92
CA LYS A 132 10.57 -10.01 2.68
C LYS A 132 10.39 -10.29 1.19
N TYR A 133 10.13 -9.27 0.38
CA TYR A 133 10.13 -9.39 -1.08
C TYR A 133 11.49 -9.84 -1.63
N ALA A 134 12.58 -9.21 -1.18
CA ALA A 134 13.93 -9.58 -1.59
C ALA A 134 14.22 -11.05 -1.23
N ALA A 135 13.93 -11.44 0.01
CA ALA A 135 14.06 -12.83 0.46
C ALA A 135 13.22 -13.82 -0.38
N ALA A 136 11.95 -13.50 -0.63
CA ALA A 136 11.04 -14.36 -1.41
C ALA A 136 11.43 -14.50 -2.89
N THR A 137 12.21 -13.55 -3.42
CA THR A 137 12.73 -13.59 -4.79
C THR A 137 14.17 -14.07 -4.89
N GLY A 138 14.80 -14.41 -3.76
CA GLY A 138 16.21 -14.82 -3.71
C GLY A 138 17.20 -13.70 -4.04
N GLN A 139 16.76 -12.43 -3.93
CA GLN A 139 17.58 -11.26 -4.19
C GLN A 139 18.04 -10.64 -2.86
N LYS A 140 19.19 -9.97 -2.88
CA LYS A 140 19.66 -9.17 -1.74
C LYS A 140 19.05 -7.77 -1.80
N VAL A 141 18.71 -7.22 -0.63
CA VAL A 141 18.15 -5.88 -0.52
C VAL A 141 19.15 -4.85 -1.05
N GLU A 142 20.43 -5.02 -0.73
CA GLU A 142 21.51 -4.14 -1.12
C GLU A 142 21.68 -4.09 -2.64
N ASP A 143 21.59 -5.24 -3.32
CA ASP A 143 21.69 -5.34 -4.78
C ASP A 143 20.51 -4.63 -5.47
N LEU A 144 19.29 -4.78 -4.92
CA LEU A 144 18.10 -4.11 -5.40
C LEU A 144 18.21 -2.59 -5.24
N ILE A 145 18.61 -2.13 -4.05
CA ILE A 145 18.81 -0.70 -3.77
C ILE A 145 19.91 -0.14 -4.67
N PHE A 146 21.03 -0.84 -4.83
CA PHE A 146 22.11 -0.41 -5.71
C PHE A 146 21.64 -0.21 -7.17
N ARG A 147 20.84 -1.14 -7.69
CA ARG A 147 20.27 -1.03 -9.04
C ARG A 147 19.27 0.13 -9.14
N ALA A 148 18.43 0.34 -8.13
CA ALA A 148 17.51 1.47 -8.07
C ALA A 148 18.28 2.80 -8.06
N ASN A 149 19.30 2.92 -7.20
CA ASN A 149 20.18 4.10 -7.10
C ASN A 149 20.90 4.39 -8.42
N THR A 150 21.34 3.35 -9.13
CA THR A 150 21.96 3.51 -10.46
C THR A 150 21.01 4.20 -11.45
N GLN A 151 19.74 3.79 -11.47
CA GLN A 151 18.73 4.42 -12.32
C GLN A 151 18.38 5.83 -11.83
N TYR A 152 18.31 6.05 -10.52
CA TYR A 152 18.09 7.37 -9.92
C TYR A 152 19.20 8.35 -10.31
N THR A 153 20.48 7.97 -10.17
CA THR A 153 21.62 8.83 -10.54
C THR A 153 21.61 9.14 -12.04
N LYS A 154 21.23 8.18 -12.88
CA LYS A 154 21.02 8.42 -14.31
C LYS A 154 19.91 9.46 -14.54
N GLY A 155 18.76 9.29 -13.90
CA GLY A 155 17.65 10.24 -13.99
C GLY A 155 18.06 11.64 -13.55
N TYR A 156 18.80 11.74 -12.45
CA TYR A 156 19.33 13.00 -11.94
C TYR A 156 20.23 13.71 -12.94
N ALA A 157 21.19 13.00 -13.53
CA ALA A 157 22.05 13.57 -14.56
C ALA A 157 21.26 14.07 -15.79
N LEU A 158 20.21 13.36 -16.19
CA LEU A 158 19.33 13.74 -17.30
C LEU A 158 18.48 14.96 -16.98
N SER A 159 17.92 15.06 -15.77
CA SER A 159 17.22 16.26 -15.28
C SER A 159 18.12 17.49 -15.30
N GLN A 160 19.37 17.36 -14.83
CA GLN A 160 20.35 18.46 -14.87
C GLN A 160 20.70 18.89 -16.31
N ALA A 161 20.51 18.02 -17.29
CA ALA A 161 20.67 18.31 -18.71
C ALA A 161 19.36 18.77 -19.39
N ALA A 162 18.28 19.02 -18.63
CA ALA A 162 16.94 19.35 -19.11
C ALA A 162 16.34 18.28 -20.07
N GLN A 163 16.80 17.03 -19.97
CA GLN A 163 16.27 15.89 -20.72
C GLN A 163 15.17 15.20 -19.92
N TYR A 164 14.07 15.90 -19.68
CA TYR A 164 13.07 15.55 -18.68
C TYR A 164 12.37 14.21 -18.96
N GLU A 165 11.99 13.91 -20.20
CA GLU A 165 11.33 12.64 -20.52
C GLU A 165 12.25 11.45 -20.25
N GLN A 166 13.53 11.56 -20.60
CA GLN A 166 14.52 10.51 -20.34
C GLN A 166 14.83 10.39 -18.85
N ALA A 167 14.80 11.51 -18.11
CA ALA A 167 14.93 11.51 -16.66
C ALA A 167 13.76 10.77 -16.00
N ILE A 168 12.53 11.07 -16.41
CA ILE A 168 11.30 10.40 -15.96
C ILE A 168 11.38 8.89 -16.24
N GLU A 169 11.85 8.47 -17.42
CA GLU A 169 12.06 7.05 -17.72
C GLU A 169 13.03 6.40 -16.73
N ALA A 170 14.17 7.04 -16.45
CA ALA A 170 15.18 6.52 -15.54
C ALA A 170 14.66 6.44 -14.09
N TYR A 171 14.02 7.49 -13.57
CA TYR A 171 13.38 7.46 -12.25
C TYR A 171 12.28 6.41 -12.19
N THR A 172 11.50 6.24 -13.27
CA THR A 172 10.48 5.21 -13.38
C THR A 172 11.09 3.81 -13.26
N GLN A 173 12.29 3.57 -13.80
CA GLN A 173 13.01 2.31 -13.59
C GLN A 173 13.48 2.16 -12.14
N ALA A 174 13.91 3.24 -11.48
CA ALA A 174 14.29 3.22 -10.07
C ALA A 174 13.11 2.78 -9.18
N ILE A 175 11.94 3.40 -9.33
CA ILE A 175 10.75 3.06 -8.53
C ILE A 175 10.15 1.70 -8.91
N LYS A 176 10.33 1.24 -10.16
CA LYS A 176 10.00 -0.15 -10.54
C LYS A 176 10.86 -1.16 -9.80
N ILE A 177 12.09 -0.83 -9.40
CA ILE A 177 12.95 -1.71 -8.62
C ILE A 177 12.60 -1.59 -7.14
N PHE A 178 12.56 -0.35 -6.63
CA PHE A 178 12.27 -0.02 -5.24
C PHE A 178 11.08 0.97 -5.16
N PRO A 179 9.84 0.48 -4.98
CA PRO A 179 8.65 1.34 -5.04
C PRO A 179 8.54 2.38 -3.92
N LEU A 180 9.31 2.24 -2.85
CA LEU A 180 9.32 3.17 -1.71
C LEU A 180 10.37 4.29 -1.87
N TYR A 181 10.97 4.44 -3.06
CA TYR A 181 12.01 5.42 -3.32
C TYR A 181 11.42 6.83 -3.55
N HIS A 182 10.97 7.46 -2.46
CA HIS A 182 10.26 8.74 -2.52
C HIS A 182 11.05 9.85 -3.23
N GLU A 183 12.36 9.93 -3.08
CA GLU A 183 13.19 10.93 -3.77
C GLU A 183 13.16 10.76 -5.30
N ALA A 184 13.05 9.53 -5.80
CA ALA A 184 12.88 9.28 -7.22
C ALA A 184 11.47 9.66 -7.71
N ILE A 185 10.45 9.48 -6.86
CA ILE A 185 9.07 9.87 -7.16
C ILE A 185 8.95 11.40 -7.20
N ASP A 186 9.53 12.09 -6.21
CA ASP A 186 9.59 13.57 -6.15
C ASP A 186 10.24 14.14 -7.41
N ASN A 187 11.36 13.56 -7.85
CA ASN A 187 12.06 14.02 -9.04
C ASN A 187 11.28 13.76 -10.35
N ILE A 188 10.38 12.78 -10.40
CA ILE A 188 9.42 12.66 -11.51
C ILE A 188 8.43 13.83 -11.47
N GLY A 189 7.92 14.17 -10.27
CA GLY A 189 7.07 15.35 -10.06
C GLY A 189 7.74 16.64 -10.53
N PHE A 190 9.00 16.88 -10.14
CA PHE A 190 9.77 18.05 -10.60
C PHE A 190 9.98 18.06 -12.12
N ALA A 191 10.31 16.92 -12.72
CA ALA A 191 10.48 16.85 -14.17
C ALA A 191 9.17 17.19 -14.90
N TYR A 192 8.00 16.78 -14.40
CA TYR A 192 6.71 17.21 -14.94
C TYR A 192 6.44 18.70 -14.72
N MET A 193 6.79 19.27 -13.55
CA MET A 193 6.68 20.72 -13.32
C MET A 193 7.53 21.51 -14.31
N ASP A 194 8.78 21.08 -14.55
CA ASP A 194 9.70 21.73 -15.49
C ASP A 194 9.18 21.66 -16.95
N MET A 195 8.39 20.64 -17.26
CA MET A 195 7.69 20.50 -18.55
C MET A 195 6.36 21.28 -18.61
N GLY A 196 5.91 21.90 -17.51
CA GLY A 196 4.62 22.60 -17.40
C GLY A 196 3.42 21.67 -17.24
N GLU A 197 3.63 20.39 -16.95
CA GLU A 197 2.60 19.35 -16.80
C GLU A 197 2.19 19.20 -15.33
N PHE A 198 1.59 20.26 -14.77
CA PHE A 198 1.38 20.39 -13.32
C PHE A 198 0.39 19.37 -12.74
N GLU A 199 -0.64 18.94 -13.48
CA GLU A 199 -1.56 17.89 -13.02
C GLU A 199 -0.82 16.57 -12.80
N LYS A 200 0.09 16.20 -13.72
CA LYS A 200 0.93 15.01 -13.57
C LYS A 200 1.90 15.17 -12.40
N ALA A 201 2.46 16.36 -12.22
CA ALA A 201 3.33 16.62 -11.07
C ALA A 201 2.58 16.37 -9.75
N ILE A 202 1.33 16.84 -9.62
CA ILE A 202 0.47 16.61 -8.45
C ILE A 202 0.24 15.12 -8.23
N GLU A 203 -0.07 14.34 -9.27
CA GLU A 203 -0.24 12.89 -9.15
C GLU A 203 1.00 12.21 -8.56
N TYR A 204 2.20 12.62 -8.98
CA TYR A 204 3.46 12.07 -8.45
C TYR A 204 3.79 12.57 -7.05
N PHE A 205 3.49 13.83 -6.69
CA PHE A 205 3.64 14.29 -5.31
C PHE A 205 2.66 13.59 -4.37
N ASP A 206 1.43 13.32 -4.79
CA ASP A 206 0.48 12.52 -4.03
C ASP A 206 0.97 11.08 -3.86
N HIS A 207 1.54 10.48 -4.90
CA HIS A 207 2.18 9.18 -4.79
C HIS A 207 3.36 9.21 -3.81
N SER A 208 4.21 10.23 -3.85
CA SER A 208 5.33 10.39 -2.92
C SER A 208 4.85 10.49 -1.47
N LEU A 209 3.83 11.32 -1.21
CA LEU A 209 3.21 11.47 0.11
C LEU A 209 2.52 10.18 0.59
N SER A 210 2.04 9.34 -0.31
CA SER A 210 1.48 8.03 0.05
C SER A 210 2.53 7.03 0.53
N VAL A 211 3.76 7.09 -0.01
CA VAL A 211 4.87 6.21 0.40
C VAL A 211 5.73 6.80 1.52
N TYR A 212 5.81 8.13 1.59
CA TYR A 212 6.53 8.90 2.60
C TYR A 212 5.67 10.07 3.10
N PRO A 213 4.77 9.83 4.07
CA PRO A 213 3.86 10.86 4.60
C PRO A 213 4.56 12.05 5.29
N GLN A 214 5.87 11.95 5.57
CA GLN A 214 6.66 13.03 6.13
C GLN A 214 7.33 13.92 5.06
N GLY A 215 6.94 13.77 3.79
CA GLY A 215 7.51 14.49 2.65
C GLY A 215 7.14 15.97 2.59
N VAL A 216 7.84 16.81 3.36
CA VAL A 216 7.67 18.28 3.36
C VAL A 216 7.83 18.85 1.95
N THR A 217 8.86 18.40 1.22
CA THR A 217 9.15 18.83 -0.16
C THR A 217 7.99 18.49 -1.10
N ALA A 218 7.54 17.24 -1.12
CA ALA A 218 6.44 16.80 -1.96
C ALA A 218 5.16 17.61 -1.71
N LEU A 219 4.80 17.86 -0.44
CA LEU A 219 3.62 18.64 -0.11
C LEU A 219 3.75 20.11 -0.55
N TYR A 220 4.93 20.71 -0.36
CA TYR A 220 5.18 22.09 -0.79
C TYR A 220 5.04 22.24 -2.30
N TYR A 221 5.66 21.36 -3.07
CA TYR A 221 5.63 21.43 -4.53
C TYR A 221 4.29 20.98 -5.15
N LYS A 222 3.49 20.17 -4.44
CA LYS A 222 2.07 19.99 -4.75
C LYS A 222 1.31 21.32 -4.67
N GLY A 223 1.52 22.08 -3.60
CA GLY A 223 0.94 23.43 -3.45
C GLY A 223 1.37 24.39 -4.56
N MET A 224 2.66 24.39 -4.89
CA MET A 224 3.20 25.18 -6.02
C MET A 224 2.61 24.77 -7.37
N SER A 225 2.35 23.48 -7.58
CA SER A 225 1.72 23.00 -8.81
C SER A 225 0.28 23.51 -8.94
N TYR A 226 -0.49 23.56 -7.85
CA TYR A 226 -1.81 24.19 -7.86
C TYR A 226 -1.76 25.69 -8.16
N ILE A 227 -0.75 26.42 -7.64
CA ILE A 227 -0.55 27.84 -7.99
C ILE A 227 -0.36 27.99 -9.50
N ASN A 228 0.48 27.16 -10.12
CA ASN A 228 0.75 27.22 -11.56
C ASN A 228 -0.48 26.84 -12.41
N LEU A 229 -1.41 26.07 -11.86
CA LEU A 229 -2.71 25.78 -12.47
C LEU A 229 -3.77 26.87 -12.21
N GLU A 230 -3.40 27.95 -11.52
CA GLU A 230 -4.32 28.99 -11.03
C GLU A 230 -5.43 28.45 -10.10
N ASP A 231 -5.23 27.25 -9.54
CA ASP A 231 -6.14 26.64 -8.58
C ASP A 231 -5.80 27.10 -7.16
N ILE A 232 -6.09 28.37 -6.90
CA ILE A 232 -5.75 29.06 -5.66
C ILE A 232 -6.38 28.39 -4.44
N ASN A 233 -7.59 27.82 -4.58
CA ASN A 233 -8.28 27.16 -3.47
C ASN A 233 -7.54 25.90 -3.01
N ASN A 234 -7.21 24.99 -3.95
CA ASN A 234 -6.46 23.78 -3.59
C ASN A 234 -5.02 24.11 -3.14
N ALA A 235 -4.41 25.18 -3.66
CA ALA A 235 -3.13 25.66 -3.16
C ALA A 235 -3.22 26.07 -1.68
N ILE A 236 -4.19 26.92 -1.31
CA ILE A 236 -4.43 27.36 0.08
C ILE A 236 -4.64 26.16 1.00
N GLU A 237 -5.51 25.22 0.62
CA GLU A 237 -5.77 24.01 1.40
C GLU A 237 -4.50 23.18 1.61
N THR A 238 -3.67 23.05 0.56
CA THR A 238 -2.42 22.30 0.60
C THR A 238 -1.38 22.95 1.52
N PHE A 239 -1.18 24.27 1.42
CA PHE A 239 -0.24 24.97 2.31
C PHE A 239 -0.73 24.97 3.76
N LYS A 240 -2.03 25.11 4.00
CA LYS A 240 -2.63 24.97 5.33
C LYS A 240 -2.38 23.58 5.92
N LEU A 241 -2.58 22.53 5.14
CA LEU A 241 -2.27 21.16 5.56
C LEU A 241 -0.80 21.02 5.95
N GLY A 242 0.12 21.68 5.23
CA GLY A 242 1.54 21.70 5.56
C GLY A 242 1.84 22.35 6.91
N ILE A 243 1.22 23.50 7.22
CA ILE A 243 1.34 24.17 8.52
C ILE A 243 0.86 23.26 9.66
N GLU A 244 -0.26 22.56 9.47
CA GLU A 244 -0.87 21.69 10.47
C GLU A 244 -0.10 20.37 10.67
N SER A 245 0.42 19.79 9.58
CA SER A 245 1.08 18.48 9.58
C SER A 245 2.56 18.55 9.97
N PHE A 246 3.23 19.68 9.70
CA PHE A 246 4.68 19.85 9.89
C PHE A 246 5.01 21.06 10.78
N PRO A 247 4.69 21.02 12.09
CA PRO A 247 4.84 22.19 12.97
C PRO A 247 6.28 22.72 13.09
N GLN A 248 7.29 21.86 12.87
CA GLN A 248 8.70 22.26 12.90
C GLN A 248 9.15 22.94 11.59
N GLN A 249 8.48 22.66 10.47
CA GLN A 249 8.79 23.21 9.15
C GLN A 249 7.70 24.17 8.64
N LYS A 250 6.72 24.52 9.48
CA LYS A 250 5.54 25.32 9.09
C LYS A 250 5.88 26.62 8.37
N GLN A 251 7.02 27.24 8.71
CA GLN A 251 7.50 28.45 8.04
C GLN A 251 7.64 28.27 6.52
N ALA A 252 7.98 27.07 6.05
CA ALA A 252 8.06 26.77 4.61
C ALA A 252 6.70 26.94 3.90
N PHE A 253 5.58 26.81 4.63
CA PHE A 253 4.23 26.88 4.07
C PHE A 253 3.53 28.22 4.40
N GLU A 254 3.86 28.84 5.54
CA GLU A 254 3.22 30.07 6.04
C GLU A 254 3.30 31.23 5.04
N GLU A 255 4.45 31.43 4.40
CA GLU A 255 4.64 32.51 3.42
C GLU A 255 3.66 32.39 2.26
N MET A 256 3.64 31.23 1.60
CA MET A 256 2.74 30.98 0.47
C MET A 256 1.27 31.02 0.90
N TYR A 257 0.93 30.42 2.04
CA TYR A 257 -0.44 30.44 2.57
C TYR A 257 -0.96 31.87 2.78
N HIS A 258 -0.18 32.74 3.42
CA HIS A 258 -0.59 34.12 3.66
C HIS A 258 -0.69 34.93 2.38
N SER A 259 0.28 34.80 1.47
CA SER A 259 0.23 35.49 0.17
C SER A 259 -1.00 35.09 -0.65
N LEU A 260 -1.39 33.81 -0.64
CA LEU A 260 -2.58 33.35 -1.37
C LEU A 260 -3.89 33.85 -0.74
N LEU A 261 -3.96 33.99 0.58
CA LEU A 261 -5.13 34.58 1.25
C LEU A 261 -5.34 36.05 0.85
N GLU A 262 -4.27 36.81 0.63
CA GLU A 262 -4.37 38.21 0.18
C GLU A 262 -4.91 38.33 -1.25
N LEU A 263 -4.75 37.31 -2.10
CA LEU A 263 -5.23 37.32 -3.48
C LEU A 263 -6.75 37.08 -3.62
N ILE A 264 -7.37 36.52 -2.59
CA ILE A 264 -8.81 36.22 -2.56
C ILE A 264 -9.64 37.26 -1.78
N HIS A 265 -8.99 38.32 -1.27
CA HIS A 265 -9.58 39.43 -0.54
C HIS A 265 -9.52 40.73 -1.34
#